data_AF-A0A7S1D6X8-F1
#
_entry.id   AF-A0A7S1D6X8-F1
#
_cell.length_a   1.000
_cell.length_b   1.000
_cell.length_c   1.000
_cell.angle_alpha   90.00
_cell.angle_beta   90.00
_cell.angle_gamma   90.00
#
_symmetry.space_group_name_H-M   'P 1'
#
loop_
_entity.id
_entity.type
_entity.pdbx_description
1 polymer ?
#
loop_
_entity_poly.entity_id
_entity_poly.type
_entity_poly.pdbx_seq_one_letter_code
_entity_poly.pdbx_strand_id
1 'polypeptide(L)'
;MHPGSSMELNRCVYNQMCDNPRDQRTVDDVVHGNCRTGELDDCEDCRSRPLEEVATAHFTLCQKPWMCLPHNEDRIQERLCRKLIREWFRTRSDMEKSWGRTGQGSGKCDKDVFFGYCNHPGKDGYIPIQKPFG
;
A
#
# COMPACT_ATOMS: atom_id res chain seq x y z
N MET A 1 -6.62 9.47 25.51
CA MET A 1 -5.50 10.40 25.21
C MET A 1 -5.20 11.21 26.45
N HIS A 2 -3.93 11.39 26.79
CA HIS A 2 -3.51 12.21 27.92
C HIS A 2 -3.28 13.65 27.45
N PRO A 3 -3.99 14.65 28.00
CA PRO A 3 -3.80 16.05 27.63
C PRO A 3 -2.34 16.47 27.88
N GLY A 4 -1.72 17.11 26.88
CA GLY A 4 -0.36 17.66 26.98
C GLY A 4 0.80 16.69 26.76
N SER A 5 0.55 15.40 26.52
CA SER A 5 1.61 14.40 26.24
C SER A 5 1.39 13.58 24.98
N SER A 6 0.36 13.89 24.19
CA SER A 6 0.08 13.22 22.92
C SER A 6 -0.22 14.25 21.84
N MET A 7 0.25 13.96 20.63
CA MET A 7 -0.02 14.70 19.41
C MET A 7 -0.57 13.72 18.37
N GLU A 8 -1.66 14.09 17.72
CA GLU A 8 -2.20 13.32 16.60
C GLU A 8 -1.37 13.62 15.35
N LEU A 9 -0.93 12.55 14.68
CA LEU A 9 -0.17 12.66 13.43
C LEU A 9 -1.14 12.62 12.24
N ASN A 10 -0.75 13.24 11.12
CA ASN A 10 -1.52 13.16 9.89
C ASN A 10 -1.55 11.69 9.39
N ARG A 11 -2.74 11.09 9.40
CA ARG A 11 -2.95 9.68 9.06
C ARG A 11 -2.65 9.32 7.60
N CYS A 12 -2.72 10.29 6.68
CA CYS A 12 -2.38 10.09 5.28
C CYS A 12 -0.85 10.13 5.05
N VAL A 13 -0.08 10.62 6.01
CA VAL A 13 1.40 10.60 6.00
C VAL A 13 1.93 9.43 6.83
N TYR A 14 1.41 9.29 8.05
CA TYR A 14 1.79 8.25 9.00
C TYR A 14 0.60 7.30 9.20
N ASN A 15 0.81 6.00 9.01
CA ASN A 15 -0.25 4.99 9.00
C ASN A 15 -1.22 5.15 7.80
N GLN A 16 -0.65 5.44 6.62
CA GLN A 16 -1.37 5.53 5.36
C GLN A 16 -2.01 4.16 5.02
N MET A 17 -3.34 4.11 4.98
CA MET A 17 -4.13 2.89 4.74
C MET A 17 -4.85 2.88 3.39
N CYS A 18 -4.79 3.97 2.61
CA CYS A 18 -5.58 4.18 1.39
C CYS A 18 -7.10 4.13 1.66
N ASP A 19 -7.55 4.64 2.81
CA ASP A 19 -8.95 4.60 3.17
C ASP A 19 -9.77 5.70 2.49
N ASN A 20 -11.05 5.39 2.30
CA ASN A 20 -12.02 6.36 1.82
C ASN A 20 -12.38 7.32 2.97
N PRO A 21 -12.11 8.63 2.85
CA PRO A 21 -12.37 9.58 3.92
C PRO A 21 -13.87 9.80 4.17
N ARG A 22 -14.74 9.33 3.25
CA ARG A 22 -16.19 9.53 3.32
C ARG A 22 -16.98 8.27 3.68
N ASP A 23 -18.18 8.49 4.21
CA ASP A 23 -19.08 7.42 4.67
C ASP A 23 -19.74 6.63 3.53
N GLN A 24 -19.81 7.19 2.32
CA GLN A 24 -20.33 6.53 1.13
C GLN A 24 -19.22 6.06 0.18
N ARG A 25 -19.56 5.10 -0.69
CA ARG A 25 -18.64 4.51 -1.66
C ARG A 25 -18.25 5.53 -2.74
N THR A 26 -16.97 5.54 -3.11
CA THR A 26 -16.50 6.20 -4.34
C THR A 26 -16.87 5.38 -5.58
N VAL A 27 -17.51 6.04 -6.55
CA VAL A 27 -17.93 5.45 -7.83
C VAL A 27 -17.29 6.26 -8.95
N ASP A 28 -16.60 5.61 -9.89
CA ASP A 28 -15.93 6.26 -11.03
C ASP A 28 -15.05 7.45 -10.60
N ASP A 29 -14.25 7.26 -9.54
CA ASP A 29 -13.40 8.27 -8.89
C ASP A 29 -14.12 9.51 -8.33
N VAL A 30 -15.46 9.50 -8.30
CA VAL A 30 -16.26 10.53 -7.65
C VAL A 30 -16.48 10.18 -6.18
N VAL A 31 -16.04 11.07 -5.30
CA VAL A 31 -16.23 10.93 -3.85
C VAL A 31 -17.65 11.34 -3.46
N HIS A 32 -18.28 10.59 -2.56
CA HIS A 32 -19.66 10.80 -2.13
C HIS A 32 -19.78 10.74 -0.61
N GLY A 33 -20.81 11.37 -0.06
CA GLY A 33 -21.13 11.32 1.37
C GLY A 33 -20.41 12.34 2.23
N ASN A 34 -20.49 12.18 3.54
CA ASN A 34 -19.92 13.08 4.53
C ASN A 34 -18.54 12.59 4.98
N CYS A 35 -17.71 13.50 5.48
CA CYS A 35 -16.42 13.17 6.06
C CYS A 35 -16.59 12.33 7.33
N ARG A 36 -15.87 11.21 7.42
CA ARG A 36 -15.94 10.29 8.58
C ARG A 36 -15.44 10.91 9.89
N THR A 37 -14.63 11.96 9.78
CA THR A 37 -14.01 12.71 10.86
C THR A 37 -14.82 13.93 11.29
N GLY A 38 -15.95 14.21 10.63
CA GLY A 38 -16.90 15.25 11.03
C GLY A 38 -16.61 16.65 10.50
N GLU A 39 -15.62 16.82 9.62
CA GLU A 39 -15.43 18.05 8.84
C GLU A 39 -16.65 18.30 7.93
N LEU A 40 -16.99 19.58 7.72
CA LEU A 40 -18.23 19.97 7.06
C LEU A 40 -18.27 19.64 5.56
N ASP A 41 -17.20 19.92 4.80
CA ASP A 41 -17.22 19.76 3.34
C ASP A 41 -15.96 19.10 2.76
N ASP A 42 -14.79 19.43 3.30
CA ASP A 42 -13.50 18.98 2.78
C ASP A 42 -12.75 18.13 3.82
N CYS A 43 -12.50 16.87 3.46
CA CYS A 43 -11.66 15.97 4.22
C CYS A 43 -10.59 15.42 3.29
N GLU A 44 -9.38 15.31 3.84
CA GLU A 44 -8.23 14.82 3.10
C GLU A 44 -8.45 13.37 2.63
N ASP A 45 -8.33 13.16 1.31
CA ASP A 45 -8.38 11.85 0.72
C ASP A 45 -6.98 11.22 0.67
N CYS A 46 -6.73 10.33 1.63
CA CYS A 46 -5.46 9.63 1.74
C CYS A 46 -5.10 8.85 0.47
N ARG A 47 -6.08 8.47 -0.38
CA ARG A 47 -5.85 7.69 -1.62
C ARG A 47 -5.21 8.51 -2.74
N SER A 48 -5.33 9.84 -2.70
CA SER A 48 -4.72 10.75 -3.68
C SER A 48 -3.35 11.29 -3.24
N ARG A 49 -2.89 10.95 -2.04
CA ARG A 49 -1.60 11.40 -1.50
C ARG A 49 -0.43 10.96 -2.42
N PRO A 50 0.53 11.85 -2.74
CA PRO A 50 1.77 11.47 -3.43
C PRO A 50 2.56 10.43 -2.62
N LEU A 51 3.19 9.47 -3.29
CA LEU A 51 3.90 8.37 -2.62
C LEU A 51 5.07 8.90 -1.76
N GLU A 52 5.78 9.90 -2.29
CA GLU A 52 6.92 10.57 -1.69
C GLU A 52 6.60 11.29 -0.37
N GLU A 53 5.34 11.59 -0.11
CA GLU A 53 4.87 12.19 1.14
C GLU A 53 4.47 11.13 2.18
N VAL A 54 4.41 9.84 1.82
CA VAL A 54 4.04 8.77 2.74
C VAL A 54 5.25 8.32 3.54
N ALA A 55 5.19 8.49 4.86
CA ALA A 55 6.25 8.06 5.77
C ALA A 55 6.08 6.60 6.23
N THR A 56 4.85 6.18 6.53
CA THR A 56 4.55 4.79 6.91
C THR A 56 3.23 4.33 6.31
N ALA A 57 3.18 3.06 5.89
CA ALA A 57 2.01 2.46 5.27
C ALA A 57 1.49 1.26 6.07
N HIS A 58 0.18 1.06 6.06
CA HIS A 58 -0.48 -0.04 6.74
C HIS A 58 -1.44 -0.76 5.78
N PHE A 59 -1.11 -2.01 5.48
CA PHE A 59 -1.74 -2.83 4.44
C PHE A 59 -3.07 -3.49 4.86
N THR A 60 -3.95 -2.74 5.54
CA THR A 60 -5.28 -3.23 5.91
C THR A 60 -6.22 -3.24 4.70
N LEU A 61 -6.30 -2.14 3.94
CA LEU A 61 -7.22 -2.04 2.80
C LEU A 61 -6.60 -2.52 1.49
N CYS A 62 -5.34 -2.14 1.23
CA CYS A 62 -4.58 -2.61 0.07
C CYS A 62 -4.31 -4.13 0.07
N GLN A 63 -4.64 -4.82 1.18
CA GLN A 63 -4.25 -6.20 1.48
C GLN A 63 -2.75 -6.39 1.60
N LYS A 64 -2.37 -7.48 2.26
CA LYS A 64 -0.98 -7.83 2.52
C LYS A 64 -0.21 -8.02 1.21
N PRO A 65 1.02 -7.50 1.04
CA PRO A 65 1.79 -7.64 -0.20
C PRO A 65 2.00 -9.09 -0.67
N TRP A 66 2.13 -10.03 0.27
CA TRP A 66 2.23 -11.47 -0.01
C TRP A 66 0.91 -12.13 -0.45
N MET A 67 -0.17 -11.37 -0.61
CA MET A 67 -1.36 -11.82 -1.33
C MET A 67 -1.24 -11.61 -2.85
N CYS A 68 -0.18 -10.95 -3.33
CA CYS A 68 0.10 -10.75 -4.76
C CYS A 68 -1.08 -10.16 -5.55
N LEU A 69 -1.88 -9.29 -4.93
CA LEU A 69 -2.97 -8.60 -5.61
C LEU A 69 -2.39 -7.48 -6.48
N PRO A 70 -2.71 -7.42 -7.79
CA PRO A 70 -1.99 -6.53 -8.72
C PRO A 70 -2.37 -5.05 -8.60
N HIS A 71 -3.58 -4.73 -8.12
CA HIS A 71 -4.11 -3.35 -8.09
C HIS A 71 -3.92 -2.64 -9.44
N ASN A 72 -4.28 -3.34 -10.53
CA ASN A 72 -4.00 -2.93 -11.90
C ASN A 72 -5.12 -2.09 -12.53
N GLU A 73 -6.24 -1.91 -11.85
CA GLU A 73 -7.32 -1.06 -12.34
C GLU A 73 -6.96 0.41 -12.11
N ASP A 74 -7.27 1.26 -13.10
CA ASP A 74 -7.05 2.70 -12.98
C ASP A 74 -8.19 3.36 -12.19
N ARG A 75 -8.24 3.06 -10.89
CA ARG A 75 -9.25 3.58 -9.95
C ARG A 75 -8.58 4.14 -8.70
N ILE A 76 -9.18 5.15 -8.08
CA ILE A 76 -8.64 5.81 -6.88
C ILE A 76 -8.34 4.82 -5.73
N GLN A 77 -9.09 3.72 -5.62
CA GLN A 77 -8.87 2.68 -4.61
C GLN A 77 -7.57 1.89 -4.83
N GLU A 78 -7.06 1.84 -6.06
CA GLU A 78 -5.96 0.96 -6.45
C GLU A 78 -4.66 1.72 -6.72
N ARG A 79 -4.73 2.96 -7.23
CA ARG A 79 -3.56 3.74 -7.66
C ARG A 79 -2.47 3.84 -6.59
N LEU A 80 -2.80 4.27 -5.38
CA LEU A 80 -1.82 4.38 -4.30
C LEU A 80 -1.45 3.00 -3.72
N CYS A 81 -2.40 2.06 -3.64
CA CYS A 81 -2.11 0.69 -3.21
C CYS A 81 -1.06 0.02 -4.10
N ARG A 82 -1.17 0.15 -5.42
CA ARG A 82 -0.19 -0.37 -6.39
C ARG A 82 1.20 0.20 -6.13
N LYS A 83 1.31 1.51 -5.90
CA LYS A 83 2.56 2.19 -5.59
C LYS A 83 3.18 1.69 -4.27
N LEU A 84 2.38 1.58 -3.20
CA LEU A 84 2.83 1.11 -1.90
C LEU A 84 3.30 -0.35 -1.93
N ILE A 85 2.56 -1.23 -2.62
CA ILE A 85 2.95 -2.63 -2.78
C ILE A 85 4.24 -2.73 -3.59
N ARG A 86 4.39 -1.94 -4.65
CA ARG A 86 5.64 -1.87 -5.39
C ARG A 86 6.82 -1.45 -4.51
N GLU A 87 6.65 -0.45 -3.65
CA GLU A 87 7.70 -0.03 -2.71
C GLU A 87 8.04 -1.10 -1.65
N TRP A 88 7.04 -1.88 -1.22
CA TRP A 88 7.30 -3.03 -0.35
C TRP A 88 8.20 -4.06 -1.04
N PHE A 89 7.90 -4.43 -2.29
CA PHE A 89 8.73 -5.36 -3.06
C PHE A 89 10.07 -4.78 -3.48
N ARG A 90 10.15 -3.46 -3.75
CA ARG A 90 11.42 -2.75 -3.97
C ARG A 90 12.32 -2.86 -2.74
N THR A 91 11.76 -2.58 -1.55
CA THR A 91 12.48 -2.69 -0.28
C THR A 91 13.00 -4.11 -0.06
N ARG A 92 12.18 -5.13 -0.33
CA ARG A 92 12.65 -6.52 -0.32
C ARG A 92 13.78 -6.76 -1.34
N SER A 93 13.62 -6.29 -2.58
CA SER A 93 14.63 -6.40 -3.63
C SER A 93 15.96 -5.82 -3.16
N ASP A 94 15.95 -4.61 -2.60
CA ASP A 94 17.16 -3.92 -2.15
C ASP A 94 17.81 -4.61 -0.95
N MET A 95 16.99 -5.11 -0.02
CA MET A 95 17.45 -5.98 1.07
C MET A 95 18.11 -7.26 0.53
N GLU A 96 17.49 -7.99 -0.40
CA GLU A 96 18.08 -9.21 -0.96
C GLU A 96 19.36 -8.92 -1.77
N LYS A 97 19.46 -7.77 -2.45
CA LYS A 97 20.72 -7.33 -3.10
C LYS A 97 21.82 -7.11 -2.08
N SER A 98 21.52 -6.54 -0.91
CA SER A 98 22.49 -6.37 0.17
C SER A 98 23.04 -7.70 0.71
N TRP A 99 22.33 -8.81 0.49
CA TRP A 99 22.76 -10.17 0.79
C TRP A 99 23.49 -10.86 -0.37
N GLY A 100 23.83 -10.14 -1.45
CA GLY A 100 24.51 -10.67 -2.63
C GLY A 100 23.61 -11.43 -3.61
N ARG A 101 22.28 -11.27 -3.51
CA ARG A 101 21.32 -11.85 -4.47
C ARG A 101 21.01 -10.87 -5.60
N THR A 102 20.28 -11.34 -6.61
CA THR A 102 19.87 -10.53 -7.77
C THR A 102 18.88 -9.41 -7.42
N GLY A 103 18.17 -9.50 -6.28
CA GLY A 103 17.03 -8.64 -5.98
C GLY A 103 15.82 -8.87 -6.88
N GLN A 104 15.75 -10.03 -7.53
CA GLN A 104 14.64 -10.42 -8.41
C GLN A 104 14.26 -11.86 -8.11
N GLY A 105 12.97 -12.11 -7.91
CA GLY A 105 12.45 -13.47 -7.76
C GLY A 105 12.24 -14.16 -9.12
N SER A 106 11.88 -15.46 -9.06
CA SER A 106 11.63 -16.29 -10.24
C SER A 106 10.20 -16.22 -10.78
N GLY A 107 9.32 -15.53 -10.06
CA GLY A 107 7.92 -15.36 -10.40
C GLY A 107 7.68 -14.51 -11.64
N LYS A 108 6.50 -14.67 -12.22
CA LYS A 108 6.13 -14.09 -13.52
C LYS A 108 4.98 -13.09 -13.45
N CYS A 109 4.26 -13.03 -12.33
CA CYS A 109 3.14 -12.11 -12.16
C CYS A 109 3.66 -10.68 -12.00
N ASP A 110 3.07 -9.73 -12.74
CA ASP A 110 3.33 -8.27 -12.73
C ASP A 110 4.72 -7.89 -12.19
N LYS A 111 5.76 -8.21 -12.97
CA LYS A 111 7.16 -8.06 -12.53
C LYS A 111 7.53 -6.62 -12.19
N ASP A 112 6.84 -5.64 -12.78
CA ASP A 112 7.07 -4.22 -12.54
C ASP A 112 6.63 -3.80 -11.14
N VAL A 113 5.61 -4.48 -10.59
CA VAL A 113 5.11 -4.28 -9.23
C VAL A 113 5.81 -5.22 -8.24
N PHE A 114 5.91 -6.51 -8.58
CA PHE A 114 6.30 -7.56 -7.62
C PHE A 114 7.77 -7.95 -7.67
N PHE A 115 8.59 -7.42 -8.59
CA PHE A 115 10.02 -7.73 -8.71
C PHE A 115 10.29 -9.26 -8.82
N GLY A 116 9.38 -9.98 -9.46
CA GLY A 116 9.44 -11.43 -9.61
C GLY A 116 9.16 -12.24 -8.33
N TYR A 117 8.68 -11.63 -7.25
CA TYR A 117 8.40 -12.34 -6.00
C TYR A 117 6.98 -12.93 -5.89
N CYS A 118 6.22 -12.90 -6.99
CA CYS A 118 4.88 -13.45 -7.10
C CYS A 118 4.71 -14.30 -8.38
N ASN A 119 4.09 -15.47 -8.25
CA ASN A 119 3.74 -16.37 -9.36
C ASN A 119 2.35 -16.10 -9.94
N HIS A 120 1.38 -15.81 -9.07
CA HIS A 120 -0.01 -15.48 -9.41
C HIS A 120 -0.66 -14.71 -8.26
N PRO A 121 -1.84 -14.10 -8.43
CA PRO A 121 -2.59 -13.52 -7.32
C PRO A 121 -3.06 -14.56 -6.31
N GLY A 122 -3.16 -14.16 -5.05
CA GLY A 122 -3.62 -14.97 -3.92
C GLY A 122 -2.50 -15.41 -2.96
N LYS A 123 -2.92 -16.00 -1.84
CA LYS A 123 -2.06 -16.40 -0.71
C LYS A 123 -0.92 -17.37 -1.08
N ASP A 124 -1.15 -18.22 -2.08
CA ASP A 124 -0.21 -19.26 -2.50
C ASP A 124 0.74 -18.79 -3.63
N GLY A 125 0.53 -17.55 -4.11
CA GLY A 125 1.31 -17.00 -5.21
C GLY A 125 2.64 -16.36 -4.78
N TYR A 126 2.79 -16.02 -3.51
CA TYR A 126 3.98 -15.36 -2.98
C TYR A 126 5.16 -16.33 -2.87
N ILE A 127 6.34 -15.89 -3.34
CA ILE A 127 7.58 -16.63 -3.23
C ILE A 127 8.32 -16.15 -1.97
N PRO A 128 8.42 -16.97 -0.91
CA PRO A 128 9.09 -16.56 0.32
C PRO A 128 10.58 -16.27 0.12
N ILE A 129 11.14 -15.47 1.02
CA ILE A 129 12.59 -15.28 1.13
C ILE A 129 13.19 -16.66 1.42
N GLN A 130 14.19 -17.04 0.63
CA GLN A 130 14.85 -18.34 0.77
C GLN A 130 15.94 -18.31 1.85
N LYS A 131 16.31 -19.49 2.37
CA LYS A 131 17.45 -19.68 3.29
C LYS A 131 18.77 -19.14 2.70
N PRO A 132 19.74 -18.74 3.55
CA PRO A 132 19.76 -18.83 5.02
C PRO A 132 19.07 -17.67 5.73
N PHE A 133 18.63 -16.64 5.00
CA PHE A 133 18.07 -15.41 5.59
C PHE A 133 16.54 -15.46 5.78
N GLY A 134 15.86 -16.48 5.23
CA GLY A 134 14.42 -16.74 5.35
C GLY A 134 14.09 -18.21 5.53
#